data_AF-J1GQP3-F1
#
_entry.id   AF-J1GQP3-F1
#
_cell.length_a   1.000
_cell.length_b   1.000
_cell.length_c   1.000
_cell.angle_alpha   90.00
_cell.angle_beta   90.00
_cell.angle_gamma   90.00
#
_symmetry.space_group_name_H-M   'P 1'
#
loop_
_entity.id
_entity.type
_entity.pdbx_description
1 polymer ?
#
loop_
_entity_poly.entity_id
_entity_poly.type
_entity_poly.pdbx_seq_one_letter_code
_entity_poly.pdbx_strand_id
1 'polypeptide(L)'
;MSSASTLVSTFSPNLSQTLSQTFSPGTAYRAEAVARAERDLTASTDRYMRHAAHALALAAVRELRDAVGRVAGAGVILLIGGGHNGGDALLAGAFLAGRGCAVTAAL
;
A
#
# COMPACT_ATOMS: atom_id res chain seq x y z
N MET A 1 -30.35 -43.40 13.54
CA MET A 1 -29.19 -42.76 14.20
C MET A 1 -28.26 -42.31 13.09
N SER A 2 -28.48 -41.10 12.57
CA SER A 2 -27.68 -39.87 12.84
C SER A 2 -26.35 -39.90 12.06
N SER A 3 -26.30 -39.31 10.87
CA SER A 3 -25.91 -37.90 10.58
C SER A 3 -24.41 -37.63 10.67
N ALA A 4 -23.82 -37.25 9.54
CA ALA A 4 -22.82 -36.19 9.43
C ALA A 4 -22.66 -35.79 7.95
N SER A 5 -23.57 -34.95 7.48
CA SER A 5 -23.39 -34.16 6.26
C SER A 5 -22.31 -33.11 6.57
N THR A 6 -21.15 -33.20 5.91
CA THR A 6 -20.16 -32.12 5.89
C THR A 6 -20.04 -31.66 4.45
N LEU A 7 -20.80 -30.61 4.11
CA LEU A 7 -20.61 -29.84 2.88
C LEU A 7 -19.27 -29.11 2.99
N VAL A 8 -18.21 -29.70 2.45
CA VAL A 8 -17.04 -28.92 2.02
C VAL A 8 -17.54 -28.02 0.90
N SER A 9 -17.72 -26.74 1.23
CA SER A 9 -17.94 -25.69 0.25
C SER A 9 -16.71 -25.65 -0.64
N THR A 10 -16.82 -26.24 -1.83
CA THR A 10 -15.83 -26.13 -2.89
C THR A 10 -15.81 -24.67 -3.33
N PHE A 11 -14.96 -23.88 -2.69
CA PHE A 11 -14.55 -22.59 -3.24
C PHE A 11 -13.79 -22.92 -4.51
N SER A 12 -14.44 -22.80 -5.66
CA SER A 12 -13.78 -22.80 -6.96
C SER A 12 -13.28 -21.39 -7.20
N PRO A 13 -11.99 -21.06 -6.94
CA PRO A 13 -11.46 -19.81 -7.44
C PRO A 13 -11.48 -19.93 -8.97
N ASN A 14 -12.14 -18.99 -9.62
CA ASN A 14 -12.00 -18.79 -11.04
C ASN A 14 -10.51 -18.48 -11.30
N LEU A 15 -9.72 -19.50 -11.67
CA LEU A 15 -8.26 -19.46 -11.87
C LEU A 15 -7.85 -18.64 -13.12
N SER A 16 -8.78 -17.89 -13.71
CA SER A 16 -8.49 -16.88 -14.73
C SER A 16 -8.09 -15.53 -14.13
N GLN A 17 -7.76 -15.47 -12.83
CA GLN A 17 -6.95 -14.35 -12.33
C GLN A 17 -5.54 -14.52 -12.88
N THR A 18 -5.24 -13.77 -13.94
CA THR A 18 -3.86 -13.44 -14.28
C THR A 18 -3.25 -12.84 -13.01
N LEU A 19 -2.52 -13.63 -12.24
CA LEU A 19 -1.74 -13.09 -11.13
C LEU A 19 -0.88 -12.00 -11.74
N SER A 20 -1.12 -10.75 -11.35
CA SER A 20 -0.27 -9.61 -11.73
C SER A 20 1.20 -10.05 -11.59
N GLN A 21 2.11 -9.56 -12.44
CA GLN A 21 3.53 -9.94 -12.38
C GLN A 21 4.11 -9.92 -10.96
N THR A 22 3.58 -9.06 -10.08
CA THR A 22 3.92 -8.95 -8.67
C THR A 22 3.63 -10.20 -7.83
N PHE A 23 2.61 -10.99 -8.17
CA PHE A 23 2.19 -12.19 -7.43
C PHE A 23 2.83 -13.49 -7.92
N SER A 24 3.67 -13.44 -8.97
CA SER A 24 4.41 -14.61 -9.45
C SER A 24 5.65 -14.83 -8.57
N PRO A 25 5.77 -15.94 -7.83
CA PRO A 25 6.90 -16.18 -6.92
C PRO A 25 8.27 -16.19 -7.62
N GLY A 26 8.29 -16.50 -8.92
CA GLY A 26 9.51 -16.51 -9.75
C GLY A 26 10.01 -15.12 -10.17
N THR A 27 9.25 -14.05 -9.92
CA THR A 27 9.60 -12.65 -10.28
C THR A 27 9.74 -11.74 -9.06
N ALA A 28 9.62 -12.28 -7.84
CA ALA A 28 9.76 -11.53 -6.59
C ALA A 28 11.16 -11.70 -5.98
N TYR A 29 11.73 -10.59 -5.48
CA TYR A 29 12.95 -10.62 -4.68
C TYR A 29 12.61 -10.63 -3.19
N ARG A 30 13.47 -11.26 -2.36
CA ARG A 30 13.36 -11.12 -0.91
C ARG A 30 13.58 -9.67 -0.50
N ALA A 31 12.81 -9.19 0.46
CA ALA A 31 12.92 -7.82 0.98
C ALA A 31 14.35 -7.48 1.44
N GLU A 32 15.04 -8.42 2.09
CA GLU A 32 16.44 -8.25 2.51
C GLU A 32 17.40 -7.99 1.36
N ALA A 33 17.17 -8.63 0.20
CA ALA A 33 18.00 -8.47 -0.98
C ALA A 33 17.79 -7.10 -1.62
N VAL A 34 16.52 -6.64 -1.68
CA VAL A 34 16.15 -5.31 -2.16
C VAL A 34 16.75 -4.23 -1.25
N ALA A 35 16.53 -4.32 0.06
CA ALA A 35 17.06 -3.37 1.03
C ALA A 35 18.60 -3.30 0.98
N ARG A 36 19.27 -4.45 0.79
CA ARG A 36 20.72 -4.46 0.59
C ARG A 36 21.15 -3.77 -0.69
N ALA A 37 20.44 -3.97 -1.80
CA ALA A 37 20.76 -3.34 -3.08
C ALA A 37 20.52 -1.82 -3.06
N GLU A 38 19.51 -1.35 -2.32
CA GLU A 38 19.12 0.07 -2.29
C GLU A 38 19.88 0.91 -1.26
N ARG A 39 20.54 0.29 -0.27
CA ARG A 39 21.19 0.98 0.85
C ARG A 39 22.12 2.12 0.40
N ASP A 40 23.08 1.83 -0.47
CA ASP A 40 24.09 2.82 -0.87
C ASP A 40 23.48 3.90 -1.79
N LEU A 41 22.48 3.53 -2.59
CA LEU A 41 21.77 4.45 -3.49
C LEU A 41 20.93 5.48 -2.73
N THR A 42 20.36 5.08 -1.59
CA THR A 42 19.43 5.90 -0.81
C THR A 42 20.12 6.64 0.33
N ALA A 43 21.30 6.21 0.77
CA ALA A 43 21.99 6.77 1.94
C ALA A 43 22.29 8.28 1.87
N SER A 44 22.48 8.84 0.67
CA SER A 44 22.89 10.24 0.48
C SER A 44 21.77 11.14 -0.08
N THR A 45 20.56 10.60 -0.28
CA THR A 45 19.47 11.37 -0.89
C THR A 45 18.10 10.92 -0.42
N ASP A 46 17.21 11.88 -0.24
CA ASP A 46 15.80 11.64 0.06
C ASP A 46 14.92 11.62 -1.20
N ARG A 47 15.51 11.75 -2.40
CA ARG A 47 14.77 11.78 -3.68
C ARG A 47 13.86 10.57 -3.85
N TYR A 48 14.34 9.38 -3.50
CA TYR A 48 13.58 8.14 -3.64
C TYR A 48 12.38 8.10 -2.69
N MET A 49 12.55 8.52 -1.43
CA MET A 49 11.46 8.68 -0.46
C MET A 49 10.41 9.70 -0.96
N ARG A 50 10.85 10.86 -1.48
CA ARG A 50 9.92 11.85 -2.04
C ARG A 50 9.13 11.29 -3.23
N HIS A 51 9.77 10.52 -4.10
CA HIS A 51 9.11 9.86 -5.22
C HIS A 51 8.10 8.80 -4.75
N ALA A 52 8.49 7.96 -3.79
CA ALA A 52 7.62 6.94 -3.20
C ALA A 52 6.40 7.57 -2.53
N ALA A 53 6.60 8.57 -1.67
CA ALA A 53 5.54 9.33 -1.03
C ALA A 53 4.61 10.03 -2.03
N HIS A 54 5.15 10.60 -3.12
CA HIS A 54 4.34 11.23 -4.15
C HIS A 54 3.48 10.21 -4.92
N ALA A 55 4.05 9.06 -5.28
CA ALA A 55 3.33 7.97 -5.91
C ALA A 55 2.21 7.44 -5.00
N LEU A 56 2.49 7.28 -3.70
CA LEU A 56 1.51 6.88 -2.69
C LEU A 56 0.37 7.91 -2.57
N ALA A 57 0.69 9.20 -2.50
CA ALA A 57 -0.33 10.25 -2.45
C ALA A 57 -1.20 10.28 -3.73
N LEU A 58 -0.61 10.06 -4.91
CA LEU A 58 -1.35 9.97 -6.17
C LEU A 58 -2.31 8.78 -6.19
N ALA A 59 -1.85 7.61 -5.72
CA ALA A 59 -2.69 6.43 -5.59
C ALA A 59 -3.85 6.71 -4.63
N ALA A 60 -3.56 7.24 -3.44
CA ALA A 60 -4.58 7.59 -2.44
C ALA A 60 -5.61 8.61 -2.97
N VAL A 61 -5.18 9.61 -3.75
CA VAL A 61 -6.09 10.58 -4.38
C VAL A 61 -7.06 9.90 -5.36
N ARG A 62 -6.60 8.89 -6.10
CA ARG A 62 -7.46 8.12 -7.02
C ARG A 62 -8.48 7.31 -6.22
N GLU A 63 -8.01 6.56 -5.23
CA GLU A 63 -8.88 5.78 -4.34
C GLU A 63 -9.93 6.66 -3.63
N LEU A 64 -9.56 7.86 -3.15
CA LEU A 64 -10.50 8.80 -2.53
C LEU A 64 -11.56 9.31 -3.52
N ARG A 65 -11.18 9.56 -4.77
CA ARG A 65 -12.14 9.96 -5.81
C ARG A 65 -13.10 8.82 -6.13
N ASP A 66 -12.59 7.61 -6.24
CA ASP A 66 -13.39 6.45 -6.62
C ASP A 66 -14.34 6.02 -5.48
N ALA A 67 -13.87 6.05 -4.24
CA ALA A 67 -14.65 5.60 -3.08
C ALA A 67 -15.51 6.70 -2.42
N VAL A 68 -15.06 7.95 -2.42
CA VAL A 68 -15.68 9.06 -1.66
C VAL A 68 -16.16 10.21 -2.58
N GLY A 69 -15.73 10.23 -3.85
CA GLY A 69 -16.08 11.27 -4.82
C GLY A 69 -15.35 12.60 -4.62
N ARG A 70 -14.45 12.71 -3.63
CA ARG A 70 -13.74 13.96 -3.31
C ARG A 70 -12.41 13.71 -2.62
N VAL A 71 -11.52 14.70 -2.69
CA VAL A 71 -10.23 14.72 -1.99
C VAL A 71 -10.28 15.73 -0.84
N ALA A 72 -10.59 16.99 -1.14
CA ALA A 72 -10.73 18.02 -0.11
C ALA A 72 -11.86 17.68 0.88
N GLY A 73 -11.59 17.83 2.17
CA GLY A 73 -12.50 17.46 3.25
C GLY A 73 -12.64 15.95 3.49
N ALA A 74 -11.93 15.09 2.76
CA ALA A 74 -11.90 13.66 3.07
C ALA A 74 -11.06 13.39 4.32
N GLY A 75 -11.55 12.51 5.20
CA GLY A 75 -10.79 12.02 6.35
C GLY A 75 -9.82 10.91 5.94
N VAL A 76 -8.57 10.99 6.38
CA VAL A 76 -7.53 10.01 6.10
C VAL A 76 -6.81 9.65 7.39
N ILE A 77 -6.78 8.36 7.74
CA ILE A 77 -5.97 7.83 8.84
C ILE A 77 -4.74 7.16 8.24
N LEU A 78 -3.55 7.57 8.67
CA LEU A 78 -2.28 6.93 8.34
C LEU A 78 -1.93 5.94 9.45
N LEU A 79 -1.68 4.69 9.09
CA LEU A 79 -1.17 3.67 10.00
C LEU A 79 0.34 3.54 9.77
N ILE A 80 1.13 4.08 10.68
CA ILE A 80 2.57 4.28 10.48
C ILE A 80 3.34 3.23 11.26
N GLY A 81 4.22 2.51 10.57
CA GLY A 81 5.24 1.67 11.21
C GLY A 81 6.58 2.40 11.32
N GLY A 82 7.49 1.92 12.17
CA GLY A 82 8.80 2.56 12.41
C GLY A 82 9.85 2.44 11.29
N GLY A 83 9.50 1.91 10.12
CA GLY A 83 10.43 1.73 8.99
C GLY A 83 10.36 2.87 7.95
N HIS A 84 11.15 2.75 6.88
CA HIS A 84 11.15 3.71 5.76
C HIS A 84 9.77 3.94 5.16
N ASN A 85 8.94 2.89 5.05
CA ASN A 85 7.56 2.98 4.58
C ASN A 85 6.70 3.92 5.45
N GLY A 86 6.99 4.01 6.75
CA GLY A 86 6.33 4.96 7.64
C GLY A 86 6.66 6.40 7.29
N GLY A 87 7.93 6.67 6.93
CA GLY A 87 8.36 7.97 6.41
C GLY A 87 7.65 8.33 5.10
N ASP A 88 7.53 7.38 4.18
CA ASP A 88 6.79 7.58 2.92
C ASP A 88 5.32 7.90 3.18
N ALA A 89 4.68 7.19 4.10
CA ALA A 89 3.28 7.39 4.46
C ALA A 89 3.05 8.75 5.15
N LEU A 90 3.95 9.18 6.04
CA LEU A 90 3.89 10.51 6.66
C LEU A 90 4.03 11.62 5.62
N LEU A 91 4.99 11.50 4.70
CA LEU A 91 5.20 12.50 3.66
C LEU A 91 4.03 12.51 2.64
N ALA A 92 3.48 11.35 2.29
CA ALA A 92 2.27 11.26 1.49
C ALA A 92 1.07 11.92 2.19
N GLY A 93 0.94 11.70 3.51
CA GLY A 93 -0.04 12.36 4.37
C GLY A 93 0.07 13.88 4.31
N ALA A 94 1.28 14.44 4.35
CA ALA A 94 1.50 15.87 4.21
C ALA A 94 1.00 16.40 2.85
N PHE A 95 1.22 15.66 1.75
CA PHE A 95 0.69 16.04 0.43
C PHE A 95 -0.84 15.98 0.35
N LEU A 96 -1.48 15.04 1.05
CA LEU A 96 -2.93 14.92 1.14
C LEU A 96 -3.52 16.05 1.99
N ALA A 97 -2.90 16.37 3.13
CA ALA A 97 -3.27 17.51 3.97
C ALA A 97 -3.16 18.83 3.19
N GLY A 98 -2.09 19.02 2.40
CA GLY A 98 -1.94 20.16 1.49
C GLY A 98 -3.00 20.24 0.38
N ARG A 99 -3.72 19.14 0.09
CA ARG A 99 -4.90 19.09 -0.80
C ARG A 99 -6.23 19.24 -0.07
N GLY A 100 -6.19 19.54 1.23
CA GLY A 100 -7.36 19.77 2.06
C GLY A 100 -7.98 18.51 2.69
N CYS A 101 -7.30 17.36 2.67
CA CYS A 101 -7.73 16.21 3.47
C CYS A 101 -7.54 16.47 4.96
N ALA A 102 -8.44 15.94 5.80
CA ALA A 102 -8.26 15.89 7.25
C ALA A 102 -7.44 14.64 7.59
N VAL A 103 -6.14 14.80 7.81
CA VAL A 103 -5.18 13.70 7.98
C VAL A 103 -4.83 13.51 9.46
N THR A 104 -4.92 12.27 9.94
CA THR A 104 -4.48 11.85 11.29
C THR A 104 -3.46 10.72 11.14
N ALA A 105 -2.34 10.81 11.86
CA ALA A 105 -1.34 9.73 11.91
C ALA A 105 -1.45 8.95 13.23
N ALA A 106 -1.55 7.63 13.14
CA ALA A 106 -1.37 6.70 14.24
C ALA A 106 0.01 6.06 14.10
N LEU A 107 0.86 6.22 15.13
CA LEU A 107 2.25 5.79 15.19
C LEU A 107 2.43 4.57 16.08
#